data_AF-A0A2N0NH35-F1
#
_entry.id   AF-A0A2N0NH35-F1
#
_cell.length_a   1.000
_cell.length_b   1.000
_cell.length_c   1.000
_cell.angle_alpha   90.00
_cell.angle_beta   90.00
_cell.angle_gamma   90.00
#
_symmetry.space_group_name_H-M   'P 1'
#
loop_
_entity.id
_entity.type
_entity.pdbx_description
1 polymer ?
#
loop_
_entity_poly.entity_id
_entity_poly.type
_entity_poly.pdbx_seq_one_letter_code
_entity_poly.pdbx_strand_id
1 'polypeptide(L)'
;ILDYDLNLDERKLKFKKYDRVLCEDCSQEIEKFSFVCYNCYNKETDCNERNRMNHGICKSCFTSSTSYGCSICNIFKTSDYDLNLEERKVKYRNSNYVLCKDCYKEVDYYRFYCTYCYFKETDVNKKFRMKFGSNYGVFRTSDYNLGLTERRAKYKYSKHSLCEECNNKINEYYYCTYCYYKEIDNNKKLHMKFGSIFGIFKTSDYNLNLEERRAKYRKFYGIVCEECNNEIDRLYIYCAYCYGYYKETDTNKKEHMILRLNFGIFETLDYNLNLEERSVKYGKFDGILCEECNKVINRYYIYCTYCYDKETDTNKKGHMKFESNFGIFKTSYYNLDLEGRRAKYGKFDGILCEECNKEIKKHHYYCTYCYDRETDTNKKRHMTFGSNFGILDYNLNLKERRAKYMNLDGILCEKCNQEINKHYYYCAYCHDKETDVIKKEK
;
A
#
# COMPACT_ATOMS: atom_id res chain seq x y z
N ILE A 1 67.21 -24.20 5.34
CA ILE A 1 66.23 -25.26 5.05
C ILE A 1 64.98 -25.02 5.87
N LEU A 2 63.95 -24.48 5.23
CA LEU A 2 62.61 -24.33 5.81
C LEU A 2 61.96 -25.72 5.85
N ASP A 3 61.43 -26.09 7.00
CA ASP A 3 60.81 -27.39 7.20
C ASP A 3 59.30 -27.18 7.32
N TYR A 4 58.62 -27.25 6.18
CA TYR A 4 57.17 -27.05 6.09
C TYR A 4 56.36 -28.25 6.59
N ASP A 5 57.01 -29.33 7.02
CA ASP A 5 56.32 -30.41 7.72
C ASP A 5 56.05 -30.04 9.18
N LEU A 6 56.81 -29.08 9.73
CA LEU A 6 56.60 -28.53 11.06
C LEU A 6 55.48 -27.49 11.08
N ASN A 7 54.69 -27.52 12.15
CA ASN A 7 53.69 -26.47 12.39
C ASN A 7 54.37 -25.13 12.76
N LEU A 8 53.59 -24.05 12.83
CA LEU A 8 54.12 -22.69 13.06
C LEU A 8 54.88 -22.56 14.39
N ASP A 9 54.39 -23.19 15.46
CA ASP A 9 55.01 -23.11 16.79
C ASP A 9 56.32 -23.90 16.84
N GLU A 10 56.36 -25.05 16.17
CA GLU A 10 57.58 -25.83 15.99
C GLU A 10 58.63 -25.09 15.15
N ARG A 11 58.21 -24.41 14.08
CA ARG A 11 59.10 -23.54 13.28
C ARG A 11 59.63 -22.37 14.11
N LYS A 12 58.77 -21.71 14.89
CA LYS A 12 59.18 -20.65 15.84
C LYS A 12 60.23 -21.15 16.82
N LEU A 13 60.05 -22.36 17.39
CA LEU A 13 61.03 -22.97 18.29
C LEU A 13 62.34 -23.31 17.58
N LYS A 14 62.27 -23.96 16.41
CA LYS A 14 63.45 -24.38 15.62
C LYS A 14 64.31 -23.19 15.22
N PHE A 15 63.69 -22.09 14.80
CA PHE A 15 64.41 -20.92 14.28
C PHE A 15 64.63 -19.79 15.29
N LYS A 16 64.24 -19.98 16.57
CA LYS A 16 64.30 -18.95 17.62
C LYS A 16 65.69 -18.30 17.80
N LYS A 17 66.77 -19.06 17.57
CA LYS A 17 68.16 -18.61 17.79
C LYS A 17 68.79 -17.87 16.61
N TYR A 18 68.07 -17.72 15.49
CA TYR A 18 68.61 -17.13 14.28
C TYR A 18 68.08 -15.70 14.07
N ASP A 19 69.01 -14.79 13.77
CA ASP A 19 68.68 -13.39 13.52
C ASP A 19 68.01 -13.16 12.17
N ARG A 20 68.26 -14.02 11.19
CA ARG A 20 67.61 -14.01 9.87
C ARG A 20 67.40 -15.44 9.40
N VAL A 21 66.30 -15.68 8.69
CA VAL A 21 66.01 -16.98 8.07
C VAL A 21 65.74 -16.74 6.60
N LEU A 22 66.48 -17.42 5.73
CA LEU A 22 66.33 -17.32 4.28
C LEU A 22 65.60 -18.55 3.74
N CYS A 23 64.76 -18.33 2.73
CA CYS A 23 64.15 -19.41 1.97
C CYS A 23 65.20 -20.09 1.10
N GLU A 24 65.23 -21.41 1.11
CA GLU A 24 66.19 -22.19 0.34
C GLU A 24 65.96 -22.06 -1.16
N ASP A 25 64.69 -22.13 -1.59
CA ASP A 25 64.35 -22.17 -3.02
C ASP A 25 64.52 -20.82 -3.73
N CYS A 26 64.29 -19.71 -3.03
CA CYS A 26 64.33 -18.38 -3.64
C CYS A 26 65.34 -17.42 -3.00
N SER A 27 66.08 -17.85 -1.98
CA SER A 27 67.09 -17.07 -1.24
C SER A 27 66.58 -15.75 -0.63
N GLN A 28 65.26 -15.58 -0.52
CA GLN A 28 64.65 -14.37 0.05
C GLN A 28 64.50 -14.52 1.56
N GLU A 29 64.63 -13.40 2.28
CA GLU A 29 64.40 -13.37 3.72
C GLU A 29 62.94 -13.67 4.04
N ILE A 30 62.73 -14.55 5.01
CA ILE A 30 61.42 -14.97 5.46
C ILE A 30 61.02 -14.12 6.65
N GLU A 31 59.79 -13.65 6.63
CA GLU A 31 59.21 -12.93 7.76
C GLU A 31 59.12 -13.82 9.00
N LYS A 32 59.74 -13.39 10.10
CA LYS A 32 59.81 -14.15 11.37
C LYS A 32 58.46 -14.39 12.06
N PHE A 33 57.42 -13.66 11.67
CA PHE A 33 56.09 -13.83 12.25
C PHE A 33 55.38 -15.07 11.70
N SER A 34 55.43 -15.24 10.38
CA SER A 34 54.70 -16.27 9.64
C SER A 34 55.56 -17.50 9.34
N PHE A 35 56.89 -17.36 9.25
CA PHE A 35 57.81 -18.43 8.81
C PHE A 35 57.35 -19.11 7.50
N VAL A 36 56.70 -18.33 6.62
CA VAL A 36 56.26 -18.73 5.28
C VAL A 36 56.98 -17.87 4.26
N CYS A 37 57.59 -18.50 3.25
CA CYS A 37 58.10 -17.76 2.11
C CYS A 37 56.95 -17.38 1.18
N TYR A 38 56.47 -16.14 1.26
CA TYR A 38 55.37 -15.66 0.40
C TYR A 38 55.69 -15.73 -1.09
N ASN A 39 56.96 -15.59 -1.49
CA ASN A 39 57.36 -15.68 -2.89
C ASN A 39 57.19 -17.10 -3.45
N CYS A 40 57.54 -18.13 -2.69
CA CYS A 40 57.29 -19.52 -3.07
C CYS A 40 55.81 -19.87 -2.92
N TYR A 41 55.17 -19.46 -1.82
CA TYR A 41 53.77 -19.73 -1.53
C TYR A 41 52.83 -19.20 -2.63
N ASN A 42 53.08 -18.00 -3.12
CA ASN A 42 52.28 -17.39 -4.19
C ASN A 42 52.46 -18.10 -5.54
N LYS A 43 53.59 -18.78 -5.76
CA LYS A 43 53.89 -19.56 -6.97
C LYS A 43 53.46 -21.02 -6.87
N GLU A 44 53.30 -21.55 -5.66
CA GLU A 44 52.84 -22.92 -5.44
C GLU A 44 51.43 -23.11 -5.99
N THR A 45 51.18 -24.21 -6.68
CA THR A 45 49.90 -24.50 -7.35
C THR A 45 49.14 -25.67 -6.72
N ASP A 46 49.82 -26.52 -5.95
CA ASP A 46 49.19 -27.58 -5.17
C ASP A 46 48.60 -27.01 -3.87
N CYS A 47 47.28 -27.20 -3.68
CA CYS A 47 46.60 -26.74 -2.48
C CYS A 47 47.07 -27.47 -1.22
N ASN A 48 47.46 -28.74 -1.32
CA ASN A 48 48.01 -29.51 -0.21
C ASN A 48 49.38 -28.96 0.19
N GLU A 49 50.19 -28.59 -0.80
CA GLU A 49 51.49 -27.99 -0.55
C GLU A 49 51.36 -26.59 0.07
N ARG A 50 50.44 -25.75 -0.42
CA ARG A 50 50.15 -24.46 0.24
C ARG A 50 49.70 -24.61 1.69
N ASN A 51 48.84 -25.59 1.96
CA ASN A 51 48.39 -25.88 3.33
C ASN A 51 49.54 -26.36 4.21
N ARG A 52 50.40 -27.24 3.67
CA ARG A 52 51.64 -27.68 4.33
C ARG A 52 52.54 -26.48 4.66
N MET A 53 52.78 -25.60 3.70
CA MET A 53 53.57 -24.38 3.90
C MET A 53 53.00 -23.49 5.02
N ASN A 54 51.69 -23.27 5.06
CA ASN A 54 51.07 -22.40 6.07
C ASN A 54 50.97 -23.02 7.46
N HIS A 55 50.72 -24.33 7.56
CA HIS A 55 50.23 -24.93 8.80
C HIS A 55 51.00 -26.17 9.26
N GLY A 56 51.93 -26.70 8.47
CA GLY A 56 52.63 -27.93 8.77
C GLY A 56 51.86 -29.19 8.38
N ILE A 57 52.42 -30.36 8.67
CA ILE A 57 51.72 -31.65 8.57
C ILE A 57 51.20 -32.05 9.95
N CYS A 58 50.01 -32.64 10.00
CA CYS A 58 49.48 -33.21 11.23
C CYS A 58 50.23 -34.52 11.56
N LYS A 59 50.86 -34.60 12.73
CA LYS A 59 51.67 -35.77 13.12
C LYS A 59 50.88 -37.05 13.38
N SER A 60 49.56 -36.98 13.57
CA SER A 60 48.72 -38.17 13.81
C SER A 60 48.21 -38.81 12.52
N CYS A 61 47.88 -38.01 11.51
CA CYS A 61 47.30 -38.49 10.26
C CYS A 61 48.16 -38.22 9.01
N PHE A 62 49.34 -37.61 9.17
CA PHE A 62 50.33 -37.35 8.12
C PHE A 62 49.82 -36.53 6.92
N THR A 63 48.69 -35.83 7.05
CA THR A 63 48.14 -34.91 6.05
C THR A 63 48.46 -33.46 6.39
N SER A 64 48.54 -32.57 5.37
CA SER A 64 48.70 -31.13 5.57
C SER A 64 47.62 -30.55 6.50
N SER A 65 48.04 -29.84 7.53
CA SER A 65 47.15 -29.17 8.48
C SER A 65 46.49 -27.96 7.80
N THR A 66 45.31 -27.55 8.26
CA THR A 66 44.79 -26.19 8.06
C THR A 66 44.57 -25.54 9.43
N SER A 67 44.17 -24.26 9.49
CA SER A 67 43.93 -23.54 10.75
C SER A 67 42.97 -24.23 11.75
N TYR A 68 42.20 -25.23 11.31
CA TYR A 68 41.25 -25.99 12.16
C TYR A 68 41.29 -27.52 11.93
N GLY A 69 42.39 -28.08 11.40
CA GLY A 69 42.60 -29.53 11.24
C GLY A 69 42.50 -30.07 9.80
N CYS A 70 42.58 -31.40 9.66
CA CYS A 70 42.53 -32.13 8.37
C CYS A 70 41.15 -31.98 7.71
N SER A 71 41.05 -31.23 6.61
CA SER A 71 39.77 -30.86 5.98
C SER A 71 39.79 -31.04 4.45
N ILE A 72 38.67 -31.55 3.92
CA ILE A 72 38.42 -31.83 2.49
C ILE A 72 38.30 -30.52 1.71
N CYS A 73 39.28 -30.24 0.82
CA CYS A 73 39.27 -29.12 -0.12
C CYS A 73 38.79 -29.60 -1.50
N ASN A 74 37.80 -28.91 -2.09
CA ASN A 74 37.30 -29.23 -3.43
C ASN A 74 37.58 -28.11 -4.44
N ILE A 75 37.82 -28.48 -5.70
CA ILE A 75 38.08 -27.54 -6.79
C ILE A 75 36.80 -27.29 -7.59
N PHE A 76 36.43 -26.03 -7.73
CA PHE A 76 35.37 -25.53 -8.60
C PHE A 76 35.90 -25.33 -10.02
N LYS A 77 35.40 -26.14 -10.96
CA LYS A 77 35.77 -26.11 -12.38
C LYS A 77 34.83 -25.20 -13.15
N THR A 78 35.28 -24.69 -14.29
CA THR A 78 34.46 -23.84 -15.18
C THR A 78 33.20 -24.57 -15.67
N SER A 79 33.26 -25.89 -15.85
CA SER A 79 32.09 -26.74 -16.18
C SER A 79 31.02 -26.75 -15.09
N ASP A 80 31.37 -26.45 -13.84
CA ASP A 80 30.42 -26.40 -12.73
C ASP A 80 29.49 -25.19 -12.85
N TYR A 81 29.81 -24.24 -13.74
CA TYR A 81 28.89 -23.18 -14.13
C TYR A 81 27.68 -23.66 -14.94
N ASP A 82 27.64 -24.90 -15.45
CA ASP A 82 26.45 -25.46 -16.07
C ASP A 82 25.40 -25.90 -15.06
N LEU A 83 25.86 -26.28 -13.86
CA LEU A 83 24.99 -26.67 -12.75
C LEU A 83 24.24 -25.44 -12.24
N ASN A 84 22.98 -25.62 -11.87
CA ASN A 84 22.20 -24.61 -11.17
C ASN A 84 22.63 -24.52 -9.69
N LEU A 85 22.18 -23.49 -8.96
CA LEU A 85 22.60 -23.24 -7.58
C LEU A 85 22.35 -24.44 -6.64
N GLU A 86 21.22 -25.14 -6.78
CA GLU A 86 20.89 -26.28 -5.92
C GLU A 86 21.76 -27.49 -6.24
N GLU A 87 22.05 -27.74 -7.52
CA GLU A 87 22.99 -28.79 -7.93
C GLU A 87 24.42 -28.54 -7.41
N ARG A 88 24.87 -27.28 -7.42
CA ARG A 88 26.18 -26.91 -6.86
C ARG A 88 26.22 -27.09 -5.34
N LYS A 89 25.16 -26.69 -4.62
CA LYS A 89 25.03 -26.93 -3.18
C LYS A 89 25.12 -28.41 -2.86
N VAL A 90 24.43 -29.27 -3.63
CA VAL A 90 24.50 -30.73 -3.45
C VAL A 90 25.91 -31.25 -3.73
N LYS A 91 26.52 -30.83 -4.84
CA LYS A 91 27.86 -31.27 -5.24
C LYS A 91 28.92 -30.95 -4.20
N TYR A 92 28.85 -29.76 -3.58
CA TYR A 92 29.85 -29.29 -2.63
C TYR A 92 29.42 -29.37 -1.16
N ARG A 93 28.30 -30.03 -0.86
CA ARG A 93 27.68 -30.06 0.48
C ARG A 93 28.61 -30.48 1.61
N ASN A 94 29.57 -31.37 1.32
CA ASN A 94 30.52 -31.92 2.30
C ASN A 94 31.92 -31.28 2.19
N SER A 95 32.04 -30.17 1.46
CA SER A 95 33.32 -29.46 1.30
C SER A 95 33.43 -28.39 2.38
N ASN A 96 34.55 -28.35 3.09
CA ASN A 96 34.80 -27.27 4.04
C ASN A 96 35.20 -25.98 3.31
N TYR A 97 35.91 -26.13 2.18
CA TYR A 97 36.31 -25.04 1.30
C TYR A 97 36.20 -25.45 -0.17
N VAL A 98 35.83 -24.49 -1.01
CA VAL A 98 35.74 -24.67 -2.46
C VAL A 98 36.59 -23.60 -3.15
N LEU A 99 37.62 -24.00 -3.90
CA LEU A 99 38.52 -23.07 -4.58
C LEU A 99 38.23 -23.01 -6.08
N CYS A 100 38.21 -21.81 -6.66
CA CYS A 100 38.06 -21.63 -8.10
C CYS A 100 39.31 -22.12 -8.84
N LYS A 101 39.16 -23.01 -9.83
CA LYS A 101 40.28 -23.51 -10.65
C LYS A 101 41.05 -22.39 -11.35
N ASP A 102 40.35 -21.36 -11.82
CA ASP A 102 40.93 -20.35 -12.71
C ASP A 102 41.68 -19.23 -11.96
N CYS A 103 41.31 -18.95 -10.71
CA CYS A 103 41.93 -17.88 -9.94
C CYS A 103 42.39 -18.29 -8.54
N TYR A 104 42.15 -19.53 -8.14
CA TYR A 104 42.52 -20.12 -6.86
C TYR A 104 42.02 -19.35 -5.62
N LYS A 105 41.03 -18.48 -5.82
CA LYS A 105 40.30 -17.83 -4.73
C LYS A 105 39.14 -18.69 -4.27
N GLU A 106 38.80 -18.57 -3.00
CA GLU A 106 37.65 -19.22 -2.42
C GLU A 106 36.36 -18.80 -3.14
N VAL A 107 35.54 -19.79 -3.46
CA VAL A 107 34.21 -19.63 -4.00
C VAL A 107 33.29 -19.22 -2.86
N ASP A 108 32.48 -18.19 -3.11
CA ASP A 108 31.52 -17.70 -2.12
C ASP A 108 30.57 -18.83 -1.72
N TYR A 109 30.60 -19.19 -0.43
CA TYR A 109 29.84 -20.30 0.13
C TYR A 109 28.31 -20.13 -0.01
N TYR A 110 27.80 -18.90 -0.02
CA TYR A 110 26.37 -18.64 -0.17
C TYR A 110 25.93 -18.65 -1.63
N ARG A 111 26.83 -18.20 -2.52
CA ARG A 111 26.52 -17.98 -3.94
C ARG A 111 26.95 -19.12 -4.85
N PHE A 112 27.87 -19.99 -4.40
CA PHE A 112 28.46 -21.10 -5.16
C PHE A 112 28.93 -20.71 -6.57
N TYR A 113 29.53 -19.52 -6.69
CA TYR A 113 30.29 -19.10 -7.87
C TYR A 113 31.48 -18.23 -7.46
N CYS A 114 32.58 -18.30 -8.23
CA CYS A 114 33.73 -17.44 -7.99
C CYS A 114 33.38 -15.96 -8.26
N THR A 115 33.30 -15.14 -7.21
CA THR A 115 32.99 -13.71 -7.29
C THR A 115 34.09 -12.94 -8.02
N TYR A 116 35.35 -13.30 -7.81
CA TYR A 116 36.48 -12.66 -8.48
C TYR A 116 36.45 -12.85 -10.00
N CYS A 117 36.23 -14.09 -10.47
CA CYS A 117 36.06 -14.34 -11.91
C CYS A 117 34.80 -13.66 -12.45
N TYR A 118 33.70 -13.65 -11.68
CA TYR A 118 32.46 -12.99 -12.07
C TYR A 118 32.66 -11.48 -12.30
N PHE A 119 33.41 -10.78 -11.44
CA PHE A 119 33.65 -9.34 -11.63
C PHE A 119 34.56 -9.03 -12.82
N LYS A 120 35.49 -9.94 -13.15
CA LYS A 120 36.38 -9.81 -14.32
C LYS A 120 35.71 -10.12 -15.65
N GLU A 121 34.70 -10.99 -15.66
CA GLU A 121 34.02 -11.39 -16.89
C GLU A 121 33.29 -10.19 -17.53
N THR A 122 33.45 -9.98 -18.84
CA THR A 122 32.80 -8.89 -19.58
C THR A 122 31.61 -9.39 -20.40
N ASP A 123 31.58 -10.68 -20.75
CA ASP A 123 30.47 -11.31 -21.45
C ASP A 123 29.29 -11.51 -20.50
N VAL A 124 28.18 -10.84 -20.83
CA VAL A 124 26.94 -10.86 -20.07
C VAL A 124 26.34 -12.27 -19.97
N ASN A 125 26.37 -13.06 -21.05
CA ASN A 125 25.86 -14.43 -21.05
C ASN A 125 26.71 -15.33 -20.15
N LYS A 126 28.05 -15.17 -20.17
CA LYS A 126 28.92 -15.90 -19.25
C LYS A 126 28.66 -15.52 -17.80
N LYS A 127 28.52 -14.22 -17.49
CA LYS A 127 28.13 -13.74 -16.15
C LYS A 127 26.82 -14.36 -15.65
N PHE A 128 25.83 -14.48 -16.51
CA PHE A 128 24.56 -15.09 -16.15
C PHE A 128 24.67 -16.60 -15.93
N ARG A 129 25.37 -17.32 -16.81
CA ARG A 129 25.67 -18.74 -16.62
C ARG A 129 26.39 -18.99 -15.29
N MET A 130 27.34 -18.12 -14.93
CA MET A 130 28.04 -18.20 -13.64
C MET A 130 27.09 -18.10 -12.45
N LYS A 131 26.04 -17.27 -12.51
CA LYS A 131 25.12 -17.04 -11.40
C LYS A 131 23.94 -18.01 -11.34
N PHE A 132 23.42 -18.45 -12.49
CA PHE A 132 22.14 -19.16 -12.58
C PHE A 132 22.23 -20.56 -13.20
N GLY A 133 23.40 -20.98 -13.69
CA GLY A 133 23.54 -22.24 -14.42
C GLY A 133 23.12 -22.09 -15.88
N SER A 134 22.74 -23.20 -16.52
CA SER A 134 22.21 -23.18 -17.90
C SER A 134 20.70 -22.88 -17.98
N ASN A 135 20.00 -22.77 -16.84
CA ASN A 135 18.54 -22.59 -16.79
C ASN A 135 18.14 -21.12 -16.53
N TYR A 136 18.49 -20.23 -17.46
CA TYR A 136 18.09 -18.81 -17.45
C TYR A 136 17.65 -18.33 -18.83
N GLY A 137 16.77 -17.34 -18.86
CA GLY A 137 16.35 -16.62 -20.05
C GLY A 137 17.13 -15.32 -20.22
N VAL A 138 17.57 -15.03 -21.44
CA VAL A 138 18.09 -13.70 -21.81
C VAL A 138 16.99 -12.96 -22.54
N PHE A 139 16.58 -11.83 -21.97
CA PHE A 139 15.63 -10.91 -22.58
C PHE A 139 16.39 -9.91 -23.43
N ARG A 140 16.17 -10.00 -24.75
CA ARG A 140 16.84 -9.17 -25.74
C ARG A 140 16.02 -7.94 -26.07
N THR A 141 16.67 -6.89 -26.55
CA THR A 141 15.98 -5.67 -26.99
C THR A 141 15.04 -5.96 -28.18
N SER A 142 15.37 -6.96 -29.01
CA SER A 142 14.47 -7.46 -30.06
C SER A 142 13.16 -8.03 -29.52
N ASP A 143 13.12 -8.49 -28.27
CA ASP A 143 11.94 -9.10 -27.67
C ASP A 143 10.86 -8.09 -27.31
N TYR A 144 11.18 -6.79 -27.34
CA TYR A 144 10.17 -5.73 -27.27
C TYR A 144 9.25 -5.71 -28.50
N ASN A 145 9.68 -6.26 -29.63
CA ASN A 145 8.82 -6.39 -30.82
C ASN A 145 7.74 -7.47 -30.64
N LEU A 146 7.91 -8.37 -29.67
CA LEU A 146 6.96 -9.44 -29.37
C LEU A 146 5.80 -8.90 -28.52
N GLY A 147 4.59 -9.37 -28.81
CA GLY A 147 3.42 -9.12 -27.98
C GLY A 147 3.60 -9.65 -26.56
N LEU A 148 2.83 -9.14 -25.59
CA LEU A 148 2.94 -9.58 -24.19
C LEU A 148 2.70 -11.09 -24.04
N THR A 149 1.75 -11.65 -24.80
CA THR A 149 1.44 -13.09 -24.82
C THR A 149 2.61 -13.92 -25.37
N GLU A 150 3.28 -13.43 -26.41
CA GLU A 150 4.43 -14.10 -27.03
C GLU A 150 5.64 -14.07 -26.08
N ARG A 151 5.90 -12.95 -25.42
CA ARG A 151 6.95 -12.84 -24.38
C ARG A 151 6.68 -13.80 -23.22
N ARG A 152 5.43 -13.89 -22.76
CA ARG A 152 5.01 -14.86 -21.74
C ARG A 152 5.30 -16.29 -22.16
N ALA A 153 4.96 -16.65 -23.40
CA ALA A 153 5.22 -17.98 -23.93
C ALA A 153 6.72 -18.27 -24.03
N LYS A 154 7.51 -17.32 -24.54
CA LYS A 154 8.96 -17.43 -24.74
C LYS A 154 9.71 -17.68 -23.43
N TYR A 155 9.34 -17.00 -22.35
CA TYR A 155 10.02 -17.07 -21.05
C TYR A 155 9.31 -17.95 -20.02
N LYS A 156 8.26 -18.68 -20.41
CA LYS A 156 7.42 -19.50 -19.51
C LYS A 156 8.22 -20.49 -18.65
N TYR A 157 9.27 -21.09 -19.23
CA TYR A 157 10.08 -22.13 -18.58
C TYR A 157 11.39 -21.58 -17.99
N SER A 158 11.67 -20.30 -18.17
CA SER A 158 12.87 -19.66 -17.61
C SER A 158 12.64 -19.31 -16.15
N LYS A 159 13.38 -19.96 -15.23
CA LYS A 159 13.30 -19.65 -13.79
C LYS A 159 13.74 -18.21 -13.48
N HIS A 160 14.68 -17.70 -14.27
CA HIS A 160 15.21 -16.34 -14.17
C HIS A 160 15.37 -15.75 -15.56
N SER A 161 14.75 -14.60 -15.83
CA SER A 161 14.97 -13.83 -17.07
C SER A 161 15.65 -12.51 -16.75
N LEU A 162 16.69 -12.17 -17.49
CA LEU A 162 17.50 -10.97 -17.26
C LEU A 162 17.59 -10.15 -18.54
N CYS A 163 17.63 -8.83 -18.40
CA CYS A 163 17.83 -7.91 -19.51
C CYS A 163 19.27 -7.97 -20.01
N GLU A 164 19.47 -8.12 -21.32
CA GLU A 164 20.81 -8.14 -21.92
C GLU A 164 21.56 -6.81 -21.77
N GLU A 165 20.84 -5.68 -21.75
CA GLU A 165 21.46 -4.35 -21.71
C GLU A 165 21.93 -3.95 -20.31
N CYS A 166 21.16 -4.29 -19.28
CA CYS A 166 21.37 -3.73 -17.94
C CYS A 166 21.56 -4.79 -16.84
N ASN A 167 21.52 -6.08 -17.19
CA ASN A 167 21.69 -7.20 -16.26
C ASN A 167 20.67 -7.28 -15.11
N ASN A 168 19.58 -6.51 -15.19
CA ASN A 168 18.53 -6.55 -14.19
C ASN A 168 17.49 -7.62 -14.52
N LYS A 169 16.86 -8.12 -13.46
CA LYS A 169 15.77 -9.08 -13.56
C LYS A 169 14.58 -8.48 -14.30
N ILE A 170 14.06 -9.23 -15.27
CA ILE A 170 12.81 -8.92 -15.95
C ILE A 170 11.67 -9.18 -14.96
N ASN A 171 10.74 -8.24 -14.87
CA ASN A 171 9.62 -8.39 -13.94
C ASN A 171 8.54 -9.34 -14.52
N GLU A 172 7.48 -9.55 -13.74
CA GLU A 172 6.34 -10.43 -14.08
C GLU A 172 5.49 -9.95 -15.27
N TYR A 173 5.68 -8.70 -15.69
CA TYR A 173 5.08 -8.12 -16.88
C TYR A 173 5.98 -8.27 -18.13
N TYR A 174 7.07 -9.05 -18.04
CA TYR A 174 7.92 -9.43 -19.16
C TYR A 174 8.55 -8.25 -19.91
N TYR A 175 8.96 -7.21 -19.18
CA TYR A 175 9.81 -6.13 -19.69
C TYR A 175 10.86 -5.71 -18.64
N CYS A 176 11.97 -5.12 -19.10
CA CYS A 176 12.96 -4.55 -18.18
C CYS A 176 12.48 -3.21 -17.61
N THR A 177 12.20 -3.16 -16.31
CA THR A 177 11.80 -1.93 -15.62
C THR A 177 12.92 -0.89 -15.58
N TYR A 178 14.16 -1.32 -15.41
CA TYR A 178 15.30 -0.42 -15.37
C TYR A 178 15.51 0.30 -16.71
N CYS A 179 15.53 -0.44 -17.83
CA CYS A 179 15.61 0.18 -19.15
C CYS A 179 14.38 1.05 -19.43
N TYR A 180 13.18 0.61 -19.02
CA TYR A 180 11.95 1.40 -19.17
C TYR A 180 12.04 2.76 -18.47
N TYR A 181 12.54 2.83 -17.23
CA TYR A 181 12.66 4.11 -16.52
C TYR A 181 13.75 5.02 -17.09
N LYS A 182 14.80 4.44 -17.68
CA LYS A 182 15.89 5.18 -18.31
C LYS A 182 15.51 5.75 -19.68
N GLU A 183 14.58 5.12 -20.39
CA GLU A 183 14.11 5.59 -21.69
C GLU A 183 13.39 6.95 -21.57
N ILE A 184 13.68 7.88 -22.47
CA ILE A 184 13.09 9.23 -22.46
C ILE A 184 11.96 9.30 -23.50
N ASP A 185 12.09 8.57 -24.60
CA ASP A 185 11.07 8.53 -25.65
C ASP A 185 9.83 7.75 -25.17
N ASN A 186 8.70 8.45 -25.08
CA ASN A 186 7.44 7.86 -24.63
C ASN A 186 6.95 6.75 -25.56
N ASN A 187 7.14 6.87 -26.88
CA ASN A 187 6.74 5.81 -27.83
C ASN A 187 7.58 4.55 -27.61
N LYS A 188 8.88 4.69 -27.35
CA LYS A 188 9.74 3.56 -26.99
C LYS A 188 9.33 2.95 -25.65
N LYS A 189 9.04 3.76 -24.62
CA LYS A 189 8.52 3.27 -23.32
C LYS A 189 7.25 2.43 -23.49
N LEU A 190 6.32 2.92 -24.30
CA LEU A 190 5.07 2.23 -24.59
C LEU A 190 5.30 0.92 -25.34
N HIS A 191 6.18 0.96 -26.35
CA HIS A 191 6.60 -0.24 -27.08
C HIS A 191 7.24 -1.27 -26.15
N MET A 192 8.09 -0.85 -25.20
CA MET A 192 8.70 -1.74 -24.22
C MET A 192 7.65 -2.43 -23.32
N LYS A 193 6.62 -1.68 -22.91
CA LYS A 193 5.57 -2.16 -22.01
C LYS A 193 4.54 -3.04 -22.72
N PHE A 194 4.02 -2.59 -23.86
CA PHE A 194 2.88 -3.23 -24.55
C PHE A 194 3.24 -3.98 -25.83
N GLY A 195 4.48 -3.85 -26.30
CA GLY A 195 4.91 -4.32 -27.62
C GLY A 195 4.42 -3.38 -28.73
N SER A 196 4.40 -3.88 -29.97
CA SER A 196 3.97 -3.11 -31.14
C SER A 196 2.45 -2.89 -31.23
N ILE A 197 1.65 -3.47 -30.33
CA ILE A 197 0.18 -3.44 -30.39
C ILE A 197 -0.39 -2.61 -29.22
N PHE A 198 -0.28 -1.29 -29.34
CA PHE A 198 -0.93 -0.32 -28.45
C PHE A 198 -1.78 0.67 -29.24
N GLY A 199 -2.83 1.19 -28.60
CA GLY A 199 -3.76 2.15 -29.20
C GLY A 199 -3.45 3.57 -28.76
N ILE A 200 -3.60 4.52 -29.68
CA ILE A 200 -3.53 5.95 -29.38
C ILE A 200 -4.96 6.48 -29.32
N PHE A 201 -5.38 6.90 -28.13
CA PHE A 201 -6.66 7.53 -27.86
C PHE A 201 -6.64 8.98 -28.29
N LYS A 202 -7.52 9.28 -29.24
CA LYS A 202 -7.63 10.61 -29.83
C LYS A 202 -8.67 11.45 -29.11
N THR A 203 -8.50 12.75 -29.10
CA THR A 203 -9.49 13.74 -28.66
C THR A 203 -10.83 13.54 -29.38
N SER A 204 -10.80 13.23 -30.67
CA SER A 204 -12.01 12.88 -31.44
C SER A 204 -12.76 11.64 -30.92
N ASP A 205 -12.12 10.75 -30.15
CA ASP A 205 -12.76 9.57 -29.57
C ASP A 205 -13.70 9.91 -28.42
N TYR A 206 -13.62 11.14 -27.90
CA TYR A 206 -14.61 11.63 -26.94
C TYR A 206 -16.03 11.71 -27.55
N ASN A 207 -16.15 11.76 -28.88
CA ASN A 207 -17.45 11.73 -29.57
C ASN A 207 -18.14 10.35 -29.52
N LEU A 208 -17.37 9.29 -29.30
CA LEU A 208 -17.86 7.92 -29.16
C LEU A 208 -18.39 7.69 -27.73
N ASN A 209 -19.44 6.88 -27.59
CA ASN A 209 -19.92 6.41 -26.29
C ASN A 209 -18.96 5.33 -25.70
N LEU A 210 -19.17 4.94 -24.44
CA LEU A 210 -18.27 4.00 -23.76
C LEU A 210 -18.21 2.62 -24.44
N GLU A 211 -19.33 2.11 -24.95
CA GLU A 211 -19.36 0.83 -25.66
C GLU A 211 -18.62 0.89 -26.99
N GLU A 212 -18.80 1.96 -27.75
CA GLU A 212 -18.08 2.23 -29.00
C GLU A 212 -16.57 2.35 -28.77
N ARG A 213 -16.16 3.05 -27.71
CA ARG A 213 -14.74 3.14 -27.30
C ARG A 213 -14.19 1.77 -26.92
N ARG A 214 -14.95 0.97 -26.16
CA ARG A 214 -14.57 -0.42 -25.80
C ARG A 214 -14.39 -1.29 -27.03
N ALA A 215 -15.31 -1.21 -28.00
CA ALA A 215 -15.20 -1.94 -29.25
C ALA A 215 -13.96 -1.50 -30.05
N LYS A 216 -13.74 -0.19 -30.21
CA LYS A 216 -12.59 0.38 -30.94
C LYS A 216 -11.25 -0.07 -30.36
N TYR A 217 -11.11 -0.06 -29.04
CA TYR A 217 -9.83 -0.33 -28.38
C TYR A 217 -9.63 -1.78 -27.91
N ARG A 218 -10.59 -2.67 -28.17
CA ARG A 218 -10.61 -4.06 -27.70
C ARG A 218 -9.35 -4.86 -28.00
N LYS A 219 -8.74 -4.62 -29.17
CA LYS A 219 -7.61 -5.41 -29.69
C LYS A 219 -6.23 -4.97 -29.18
N PHE A 220 -6.12 -3.80 -28.57
CA PHE A 220 -4.83 -3.29 -28.10
C PHE A 220 -4.47 -3.92 -26.76
N TYR A 221 -3.20 -3.85 -26.34
CA TYR A 221 -2.75 -4.24 -24.98
C TYR A 221 -2.55 -3.05 -24.03
N GLY A 222 -2.29 -1.87 -24.58
CA GLY A 222 -2.26 -0.59 -23.86
C GLY A 222 -3.00 0.48 -24.67
N ILE A 223 -3.50 1.50 -24.00
CA ILE A 223 -4.12 2.68 -24.63
C ILE A 223 -3.45 3.91 -24.02
N VAL A 224 -3.13 4.90 -24.85
CA VAL A 224 -2.42 6.10 -24.40
C VAL A 224 -3.09 7.33 -25.01
N CYS A 225 -3.20 8.40 -24.24
CA CYS A 225 -3.76 9.65 -24.73
C CYS A 225 -2.78 10.37 -25.67
N GLU A 226 -3.27 10.83 -26.83
CA GLU A 226 -2.44 11.60 -27.78
C GLU A 226 -1.93 12.93 -27.22
N GLU A 227 -2.69 13.56 -26.32
CA GLU A 227 -2.38 14.90 -25.79
C GLU A 227 -1.34 14.84 -24.66
N CYS A 228 -1.56 13.97 -23.67
CA CYS A 228 -0.74 13.96 -22.46
C CYS A 228 0.20 12.75 -22.36
N ASN A 229 0.18 11.84 -23.34
CA ASN A 229 0.96 10.60 -23.36
C ASN A 229 0.78 9.70 -22.12
N ASN A 230 -0.28 9.91 -21.33
CA ASN A 230 -0.59 9.06 -20.19
C ASN A 230 -1.42 7.86 -20.61
N GLU A 231 -1.14 6.74 -19.94
CA GLU A 231 -1.90 5.51 -20.08
C GLU A 231 -3.37 5.73 -19.68
N ILE A 232 -4.26 5.17 -20.49
CA ILE A 232 -5.70 5.20 -20.28
C ILE A 232 -6.14 3.87 -19.69
N ASP A 233 -6.91 3.95 -18.61
CA ASP A 233 -7.54 2.79 -18.00
C ASP A 233 -8.52 2.14 -19.00
N ARG A 234 -8.35 0.84 -19.22
CA ARG A 234 -9.18 0.02 -20.13
C ARG A 234 -10.62 -0.12 -19.67
N LEU A 235 -10.89 0.05 -18.36
CA LEU A 235 -12.25 -0.08 -17.83
C LEU A 235 -13.12 1.09 -18.30
N TYR A 236 -12.53 2.28 -18.32
CA TYR A 236 -13.26 3.53 -18.57
C TYR A 236 -12.96 4.15 -19.94
N ILE A 237 -11.81 3.85 -20.54
CA ILE A 237 -11.39 4.30 -21.87
C ILE A 237 -11.59 5.82 -22.06
N TYR A 238 -11.08 6.59 -21.09
CA TYR A 238 -10.94 8.03 -21.17
C TYR A 238 -9.66 8.47 -20.48
N CYS A 239 -9.10 9.61 -20.89
CA CYS A 239 -7.90 10.13 -20.24
C CYS A 239 -8.23 10.87 -18.93
N ALA A 240 -7.94 10.24 -17.79
CA ALA A 240 -8.13 10.82 -16.46
C ALA A 240 -7.24 12.06 -16.21
N TYR A 241 -6.10 12.14 -16.88
CA TYR A 241 -5.15 13.25 -16.69
C TYR A 241 -5.58 14.51 -17.45
N CYS A 242 -5.99 14.36 -18.72
CA CYS A 242 -6.65 15.43 -19.47
C CYS A 242 -7.97 15.85 -18.81
N TYR A 243 -8.69 14.91 -18.18
CA TYR A 243 -9.88 15.17 -17.37
C TYR A 243 -9.59 15.99 -16.09
N GLY A 244 -8.50 15.67 -15.38
CA GLY A 244 -8.25 16.20 -14.03
C GLY A 244 -7.43 17.48 -13.95
N TYR A 245 -6.57 17.77 -14.95
CA TYR A 245 -5.54 18.81 -14.80
C TYR A 245 -5.47 19.85 -15.92
N TYR A 246 -6.04 19.61 -17.11
CA TYR A 246 -5.91 20.54 -18.25
C TYR A 246 -7.26 21.01 -18.83
N LYS A 247 -7.54 22.29 -18.59
CA LYS A 247 -8.29 23.25 -19.44
C LYS A 247 -9.82 23.18 -19.60
N GLU A 248 -10.53 22.08 -19.42
CA GLU A 248 -11.99 22.12 -19.64
C GLU A 248 -12.71 22.69 -18.40
N THR A 249 -13.09 23.96 -18.40
CA THR A 249 -13.83 24.59 -17.29
C THR A 249 -15.35 24.42 -17.41
N ASP A 250 -15.82 23.99 -18.59
CA ASP A 250 -17.21 23.70 -18.85
C ASP A 250 -17.59 22.33 -18.25
N THR A 251 -18.35 22.37 -17.16
CA THR A 251 -18.86 21.19 -16.46
C THR A 251 -19.68 20.28 -17.40
N ASN A 252 -20.41 20.85 -18.36
CA ASN A 252 -21.21 20.08 -19.31
C ASN A 252 -20.32 19.31 -20.30
N LYS A 253 -19.25 19.94 -20.82
CA LYS A 253 -18.25 19.24 -21.66
C LYS A 253 -17.49 18.19 -20.87
N LYS A 254 -17.14 18.49 -19.62
CA LYS A 254 -16.51 17.52 -18.70
C LYS A 254 -17.39 16.30 -18.53
N GLU A 255 -18.67 16.47 -18.20
CA GLU A 255 -19.60 15.36 -17.96
C GLU A 255 -19.93 14.59 -19.26
N HIS A 256 -20.07 15.27 -20.39
CA HIS A 256 -20.18 14.65 -21.72
C HIS A 256 -18.95 13.79 -22.10
N MET A 257 -17.74 14.19 -21.72
CA MET A 257 -16.49 13.46 -22.04
C MET A 257 -16.34 12.16 -21.26
N ILE A 258 -16.79 12.11 -19.99
CA ILE A 258 -16.76 10.89 -19.17
C ILE A 258 -17.78 9.88 -19.69
N LEU A 259 -18.96 10.36 -20.07
CA LEU A 259 -20.17 9.55 -20.09
C LEU A 259 -21.10 10.09 -21.16
N ARG A 260 -20.92 9.78 -22.45
CA ARG A 260 -22.06 9.86 -23.38
C ARG A 260 -23.04 8.70 -23.09
N LEU A 261 -23.46 8.67 -21.84
CA LEU A 261 -24.52 7.93 -21.19
C LEU A 261 -25.85 8.56 -21.59
N ASN A 262 -26.91 7.78 -21.59
CA ASN A 262 -28.26 8.30 -21.74
C ASN A 262 -28.62 9.11 -20.47
N PHE A 263 -28.39 10.42 -20.45
CA PHE A 263 -28.68 11.27 -19.30
C PHE A 263 -30.14 11.73 -19.28
N GLY A 264 -30.74 11.70 -18.09
CA GLY A 264 -31.99 12.40 -17.80
C GLY A 264 -31.68 13.80 -17.27
N ILE A 265 -32.43 14.80 -17.70
CA ILE A 265 -32.35 16.16 -17.14
C ILE A 265 -33.38 16.22 -16.00
N PHE A 266 -32.90 16.45 -14.78
CA PHE A 266 -33.72 16.69 -13.61
C PHE A 266 -34.18 18.14 -13.59
N GLU A 267 -35.46 18.32 -13.85
CA GLU A 267 -36.12 19.60 -13.93
C GLU A 267 -36.54 20.06 -12.53
N THR A 268 -36.66 21.36 -12.33
CA THR A 268 -37.17 21.97 -11.09
C THR A 268 -38.58 21.46 -10.74
N LEU A 269 -39.41 21.19 -11.75
CA LEU A 269 -40.74 20.61 -11.58
C LEU A 269 -40.69 19.17 -11.05
N ASP A 270 -39.58 18.45 -11.17
CA ASP A 270 -39.44 17.10 -10.64
C ASP A 270 -39.40 17.05 -9.11
N TYR A 271 -39.19 18.20 -8.47
CA TYR A 271 -39.36 18.31 -7.02
C TYR A 271 -40.80 18.06 -6.57
N ASN A 272 -41.78 18.15 -7.47
CA ASN A 272 -43.19 17.81 -7.19
C ASN A 272 -43.47 16.30 -7.26
N LEU A 273 -42.55 15.51 -7.82
CA LEU A 273 -42.67 14.05 -7.83
C LEU A 273 -42.17 13.48 -6.49
N ASN A 274 -42.80 12.42 -6.01
CA ASN A 274 -42.29 11.68 -4.85
C ASN A 274 -41.07 10.82 -5.23
N LEU A 275 -40.37 10.25 -4.23
CA LEU A 275 -39.13 9.50 -4.47
C LEU A 275 -39.33 8.30 -5.41
N GLU A 276 -40.46 7.60 -5.31
CA GLU A 276 -40.79 6.45 -6.14
C GLU A 276 -41.05 6.86 -7.60
N GLU A 277 -41.81 7.92 -7.81
CA GLU A 277 -42.06 8.51 -9.13
C GLU A 277 -40.76 8.99 -9.79
N ARG A 278 -39.89 9.66 -9.04
CA ARG A 278 -38.56 10.06 -9.55
C ARG A 278 -37.71 8.85 -9.91
N SER A 279 -37.77 7.78 -9.10
CA SER A 279 -37.07 6.52 -9.36
C SER A 279 -37.53 5.90 -10.67
N VAL A 280 -38.83 5.88 -10.94
CA VAL A 280 -39.40 5.37 -12.19
C VAL A 280 -39.04 6.27 -13.37
N LYS A 281 -39.20 7.60 -13.23
CA LYS A 281 -38.89 8.58 -14.29
C LYS A 281 -37.42 8.45 -14.73
N TYR A 282 -36.52 8.31 -13.76
CA TYR A 282 -35.08 8.31 -14.02
C TYR A 282 -34.42 6.93 -14.15
N GLY A 283 -35.15 5.84 -13.91
CA GLY A 283 -34.59 4.48 -13.86
C GLY A 283 -33.97 4.00 -15.19
N LYS A 284 -34.39 4.55 -16.33
CA LYS A 284 -33.85 4.23 -17.67
C LYS A 284 -32.62 5.02 -18.09
N PHE A 285 -32.25 6.05 -17.33
CA PHE A 285 -31.14 6.94 -17.66
C PHE A 285 -29.90 6.51 -16.91
N ASP A 286 -28.77 6.46 -17.60
CA ASP A 286 -27.48 6.05 -17.08
C ASP A 286 -26.91 7.04 -16.04
N GLY A 287 -27.35 8.30 -16.09
CA GLY A 287 -27.09 9.33 -15.11
C GLY A 287 -28.17 10.41 -15.13
N ILE A 288 -28.16 11.30 -14.15
CA ILE A 288 -29.14 12.38 -14.02
C ILE A 288 -28.39 13.69 -13.81
N LEU A 289 -28.73 14.73 -14.56
CA LEU A 289 -28.13 16.07 -14.45
C LEU A 289 -29.15 17.06 -13.92
N CYS A 290 -28.79 17.84 -12.91
CA CYS A 290 -29.64 18.92 -12.42
C CYS A 290 -29.63 20.10 -13.40
N GLU A 291 -30.81 20.55 -13.86
CA GLU A 291 -30.91 21.68 -14.79
C GLU A 291 -30.37 23.01 -14.21
N GLU A 292 -30.55 23.22 -12.90
CA GLU A 292 -30.20 24.50 -12.27
C GLU A 292 -28.70 24.68 -12.07
N CYS A 293 -28.02 23.61 -11.65
CA CYS A 293 -26.61 23.69 -11.27
C CYS A 293 -25.66 22.89 -12.16
N ASN A 294 -26.20 22.18 -13.16
CA ASN A 294 -25.42 21.36 -14.10
C ASN A 294 -24.47 20.40 -13.38
N LYS A 295 -24.98 19.75 -12.32
CA LYS A 295 -24.24 18.72 -11.58
C LYS A 295 -24.97 17.40 -11.68
N VAL A 296 -24.18 16.33 -11.74
CA VAL A 296 -24.69 14.96 -11.63
C VAL A 296 -25.38 14.74 -10.29
N ILE A 297 -26.62 14.25 -10.35
CA ILE A 297 -27.41 13.79 -9.22
C ILE A 297 -27.05 12.33 -8.93
N ASN A 298 -26.84 12.04 -7.65
CA ASN A 298 -26.64 10.67 -7.20
C ASN A 298 -27.97 9.88 -7.27
N ARG A 299 -27.94 8.76 -7.99
CA ARG A 299 -29.08 7.85 -8.19
C ARG A 299 -29.70 7.28 -6.91
N TYR A 300 -28.97 7.28 -5.80
CA TYR A 300 -29.52 6.82 -4.52
C TYR A 300 -30.50 7.83 -3.91
N TYR A 301 -30.24 9.13 -4.12
CA TYR A 301 -31.04 10.20 -3.52
C TYR A 301 -32.11 10.71 -4.47
N ILE A 302 -31.83 10.76 -5.77
CA ILE A 302 -32.76 11.22 -6.83
C ILE A 302 -33.33 12.61 -6.53
N TYR A 303 -32.49 13.46 -5.98
CA TYR A 303 -32.67 14.91 -5.87
C TYR A 303 -31.30 15.58 -5.90
N CYS A 304 -31.23 16.83 -6.34
CA CYS A 304 -29.97 17.55 -6.35
C CYS A 304 -29.54 17.94 -4.93
N THR A 305 -28.54 17.25 -4.38
CA THR A 305 -27.98 17.54 -3.06
C THR A 305 -27.33 18.91 -3.00
N TYR A 306 -26.73 19.36 -4.10
CA TYR A 306 -26.09 20.68 -4.16
C TYR A 306 -27.11 21.82 -4.08
N CYS A 307 -28.21 21.75 -4.85
CA CYS A 307 -29.29 22.73 -4.74
C CYS A 307 -29.96 22.64 -3.35
N TYR A 308 -30.20 21.43 -2.83
CA TYR A 308 -30.75 21.23 -1.50
C TYR A 308 -29.89 21.89 -0.40
N ASP A 309 -28.58 21.71 -0.44
CA ASP A 309 -27.69 22.28 0.58
C ASP A 309 -27.65 23.81 0.54
N LYS A 310 -27.74 24.40 -0.67
CA LYS A 310 -27.81 25.85 -0.89
C LYS A 310 -29.15 26.47 -0.53
N GLU A 311 -30.25 25.73 -0.60
CA GLU A 311 -31.58 26.26 -0.31
C GLU A 311 -31.68 26.70 1.17
N THR A 312 -32.15 27.94 1.35
CA THR A 312 -32.30 28.62 2.64
C THR A 312 -33.74 28.69 3.12
N ASP A 313 -34.72 28.53 2.23
CA ASP A 313 -36.12 28.45 2.60
C ASP A 313 -36.44 27.03 3.13
N THR A 314 -36.87 26.92 4.40
CA THR A 314 -37.15 25.64 5.04
C THR A 314 -38.24 24.84 4.31
N ASN A 315 -39.26 25.51 3.78
CA ASN A 315 -40.35 24.86 3.08
C ASN A 315 -39.85 24.27 1.76
N LYS A 316 -39.18 25.08 0.94
CA LYS A 316 -38.61 24.63 -0.34
C LYS A 316 -37.63 23.49 -0.12
N LYS A 317 -36.74 23.62 0.88
CA LYS A 317 -35.77 22.57 1.22
C LYS A 317 -36.45 21.27 1.63
N GLY A 318 -37.53 21.35 2.40
CA GLY A 318 -38.38 20.21 2.75
C GLY A 318 -38.98 19.55 1.52
N HIS A 319 -39.62 20.35 0.66
CA HIS A 319 -40.20 19.90 -0.60
C HIS A 319 -39.18 19.20 -1.52
N MET A 320 -37.95 19.69 -1.59
CA MET A 320 -36.93 19.10 -2.46
C MET A 320 -36.62 17.64 -2.14
N LYS A 321 -36.66 17.27 -0.86
CA LYS A 321 -36.28 15.92 -0.39
C LYS A 321 -37.47 15.04 0.00
N PHE A 322 -38.49 15.62 0.63
CA PHE A 322 -39.60 14.92 1.24
C PHE A 322 -40.95 15.24 0.60
N GLU A 323 -40.95 16.00 -0.51
CA GLU A 323 -42.16 16.47 -1.16
C GLU A 323 -43.07 17.18 -0.13
N SER A 324 -44.33 16.81 0.02
CA SER A 324 -45.22 17.45 1.00
C SER A 324 -45.21 16.78 2.38
N ASN A 325 -44.53 15.63 2.55
CA ASN A 325 -44.60 14.82 3.77
C ASN A 325 -43.45 15.10 4.77
N PHE A 326 -43.25 16.37 5.14
CA PHE A 326 -42.28 16.76 6.17
C PHE A 326 -42.89 17.66 7.25
N GLY A 327 -42.29 17.60 8.44
CA GLY A 327 -42.61 18.49 9.55
C GLY A 327 -41.59 19.62 9.68
N ILE A 328 -42.05 20.78 10.15
CA ILE A 328 -41.17 21.90 10.53
C ILE A 328 -41.13 21.99 12.04
N PHE A 329 -39.96 21.74 12.60
CA PHE A 329 -39.70 21.86 14.03
C PHE A 329 -39.46 23.32 14.40
N LYS A 330 -40.46 23.89 15.06
CA LYS A 330 -40.39 25.21 15.67
C LYS A 330 -39.71 25.19 17.03
N THR A 331 -39.04 26.28 17.36
CA THR A 331 -38.40 26.52 18.67
C THR A 331 -39.36 26.35 19.85
N SER A 332 -40.61 26.81 19.70
CA SER A 332 -41.65 26.67 20.71
C SER A 332 -41.95 25.21 21.09
N TYR A 333 -41.63 24.25 20.22
CA TYR A 333 -41.86 22.83 20.48
C TYR A 333 -40.81 22.19 21.39
N TYR A 334 -39.77 22.94 21.78
CA TYR A 334 -38.95 22.53 22.91
C TYR A 334 -39.76 22.48 24.22
N ASN A 335 -40.91 23.14 24.34
CA ASN A 335 -41.78 23.00 25.52
C ASN A 335 -42.49 21.63 25.59
N LEU A 336 -42.56 20.91 24.47
CA LEU A 336 -43.14 19.56 24.45
C LEU A 336 -42.12 18.57 25.01
N ASP A 337 -42.59 17.62 25.81
CA ASP A 337 -41.83 16.44 26.20
C ASP A 337 -41.46 15.57 24.99
N LEU A 338 -40.64 14.54 25.23
CA LEU A 338 -40.15 13.69 24.14
C LEU A 338 -41.29 12.90 23.48
N GLU A 339 -42.24 12.40 24.28
CA GLU A 339 -43.41 11.67 23.79
C GLU A 339 -44.33 12.55 22.93
N GLY A 340 -44.60 13.79 23.36
CA GLY A 340 -45.39 14.76 22.62
C GLY A 340 -44.75 15.13 21.28
N ARG A 341 -43.42 15.27 21.25
CA ARG A 341 -42.69 15.50 19.98
C ARG A 341 -42.73 14.27 19.07
N ARG A 342 -42.60 13.07 19.63
CA ARG A 342 -42.73 11.81 18.88
C ARG A 342 -44.11 11.63 18.29
N ALA A 343 -45.17 11.87 19.06
CA ALA A 343 -46.54 11.79 18.60
C ALA A 343 -46.82 12.80 17.48
N LYS A 344 -46.28 14.02 17.60
CA LYS A 344 -46.47 15.08 16.61
C LYS A 344 -45.75 14.80 15.28
N TYR A 345 -44.50 14.32 15.35
CA TYR A 345 -43.65 14.22 14.17
C TYR A 345 -43.42 12.80 13.64
N GLY A 346 -43.83 11.77 14.36
CA GLY A 346 -43.53 10.37 14.01
C GLY A 346 -44.07 9.92 12.65
N LYS A 347 -45.10 10.59 12.14
CA LYS A 347 -45.73 10.29 10.84
C LYS A 347 -45.07 10.93 9.62
N PHE A 348 -44.23 11.95 9.81
CA PHE A 348 -43.57 12.64 8.69
C PHE A 348 -42.35 11.87 8.22
N ASP A 349 -41.98 11.98 6.94
CA ASP A 349 -40.77 11.34 6.40
C ASP A 349 -39.49 12.06 6.82
N GLY A 350 -39.58 13.38 6.98
CA GLY A 350 -38.49 14.23 7.44
C GLY A 350 -38.97 15.31 8.42
N ILE A 351 -38.04 15.82 9.22
CA ILE A 351 -38.28 16.96 10.10
C ILE A 351 -37.17 17.98 9.84
N LEU A 352 -37.52 19.22 9.51
CA LEU A 352 -36.57 20.31 9.34
C LEU A 352 -36.68 21.30 10.50
N CYS A 353 -35.55 21.77 11.01
CA CYS A 353 -35.51 22.83 12.02
C CYS A 353 -35.72 24.20 11.36
N GLU A 354 -36.66 25.00 11.88
CA GLU A 354 -36.94 26.34 11.35
C GLU A 354 -35.73 27.30 11.51
N GLU A 355 -34.94 27.15 12.58
CA GLU A 355 -33.86 28.11 12.88
C GLU A 355 -32.60 27.89 12.04
N CYS A 356 -32.30 26.64 11.68
CA CYS A 356 -31.03 26.30 11.04
C CYS A 356 -31.19 25.61 9.69
N ASN A 357 -32.42 25.33 9.26
CA ASN A 357 -32.73 24.62 8.02
C ASN A 357 -32.03 23.26 7.89
N LYS A 358 -31.66 22.65 9.02
CA LYS A 358 -31.06 21.31 9.07
C LYS A 358 -32.11 20.28 9.43
N GLU A 359 -31.93 19.10 8.86
CA GLU A 359 -32.74 17.94 9.14
C GLU A 359 -32.49 17.41 10.55
N ILE A 360 -33.58 17.15 11.26
CA ILE A 360 -33.59 16.53 12.57
C ILE A 360 -33.70 15.02 12.39
N LYS A 361 -32.75 14.28 12.96
CA LYS A 361 -32.83 12.82 12.95
C LYS A 361 -34.02 12.36 13.79
N LYS A 362 -34.84 11.47 13.23
CA LYS A 362 -36.08 10.96 13.84
C LYS A 362 -35.91 10.33 15.23
N HIS A 363 -34.73 9.86 15.62
CA HIS A 363 -34.51 9.30 16.96
C HIS A 363 -34.26 10.36 18.04
N HIS A 364 -33.86 11.57 17.67
CA HIS A 364 -33.62 12.65 18.63
C HIS A 364 -34.88 13.46 18.91
N TYR A 365 -35.70 13.75 17.89
CA TYR A 365 -36.84 14.69 18.02
C TYR A 365 -36.44 16.07 18.59
N TYR A 366 -35.18 16.47 18.45
CA TYR A 366 -34.67 17.81 18.69
C TYR A 366 -33.56 18.13 17.70
N CYS A 367 -33.37 19.41 17.39
CA CYS A 367 -32.29 19.82 16.51
C CYS A 367 -30.93 19.70 17.21
N THR A 368 -30.09 18.75 16.79
CA THR A 368 -28.73 18.57 17.32
C THR A 368 -27.82 19.74 16.97
N TYR A 369 -28.00 20.38 15.81
CA TYR A 369 -27.21 21.55 15.42
C TYR A 369 -27.51 22.78 16.29
N CYS A 370 -28.79 23.05 16.59
CA CYS A 370 -29.13 24.11 17.53
C CYS A 370 -28.66 23.75 18.94
N TYR A 371 -28.81 22.47 19.34
CA TYR A 371 -28.28 21.99 20.62
C TYR A 371 -26.78 22.25 20.73
N ASP A 372 -25.96 21.88 19.74
CA ASP A 372 -24.51 22.03 19.81
C ASP A 372 -24.07 23.50 19.93
N ARG A 373 -24.80 24.43 19.30
CA ARG A 373 -24.56 25.89 19.38
C ARG A 373 -25.01 26.51 20.70
N GLU A 374 -25.96 25.91 21.41
CA GLU A 374 -26.45 26.45 22.68
C GLU A 374 -25.36 26.35 23.76
N THR A 375 -25.14 27.41 24.52
CA THR A 375 -24.11 27.45 25.58
C THR A 375 -24.73 27.35 26.96
N ASP A 376 -26.02 27.69 27.09
CA ASP A 376 -26.77 27.56 28.32
C ASP A 376 -27.15 26.09 28.55
N THR A 377 -26.56 25.52 29.60
CA THR A 377 -26.79 24.13 30.00
C THR A 377 -28.26 23.83 30.31
N ASN A 378 -29.02 24.78 30.87
CA ASN A 378 -30.44 24.61 31.16
C ASN A 378 -31.26 24.62 29.87
N LYS A 379 -30.95 25.49 28.91
CA LYS A 379 -31.60 25.48 27.59
C LYS A 379 -31.30 24.21 26.81
N LYS A 380 -30.05 23.74 26.79
CA LYS A 380 -29.66 22.45 26.20
C LYS A 380 -30.51 21.29 26.71
N ARG A 381 -30.78 21.27 28.01
CA ARG A 381 -31.59 20.23 28.65
C ARG A 381 -33.06 20.32 28.31
N HIS A 382 -33.60 21.54 28.34
CA HIS A 382 -34.95 21.80 27.89
C HIS A 382 -35.14 21.35 26.43
N MET A 383 -34.11 21.51 25.59
CA MET A 383 -34.15 21.02 24.21
C MET A 383 -34.20 19.48 24.13
N THR A 384 -33.51 18.78 25.02
CA THR A 384 -33.50 17.32 25.08
C THR A 384 -34.81 16.77 25.67
N PHE A 385 -35.19 17.20 26.87
CA PHE A 385 -36.25 16.58 27.68
C PHE A 385 -37.58 17.35 27.69
N GLY A 386 -37.60 18.56 27.14
CA GLY A 386 -38.75 19.46 27.24
C GLY A 386 -38.94 19.99 28.66
N SER A 387 -40.19 20.22 29.06
CA SER A 387 -40.53 20.67 30.42
C SER A 387 -40.64 19.52 31.43
N ASN A 388 -40.54 18.26 31.00
CA ASN A 388 -40.73 17.07 31.85
C ASN A 388 -39.41 16.56 32.46
N PHE A 389 -38.65 17.43 33.12
CA PHE A 389 -37.42 17.05 33.84
C PHE A 389 -37.44 17.50 35.31
N GLY A 390 -36.71 16.80 36.17
CA GLY A 390 -36.63 17.07 37.61
C GLY A 390 -35.22 17.42 38.08
N ILE A 391 -35.13 18.20 39.16
CA ILE A 391 -33.88 18.44 39.89
C ILE A 391 -33.84 17.47 41.08
N LEU A 392 -32.72 16.78 41.23
CA LEU A 392 -32.47 15.77 42.25
C LEU A 392 -32.37 16.44 43.62
N ASP A 393 -33.40 16.22 44.39
CA ASP A 393 -33.43 16.46 45.83
C ASP A 393 -32.58 15.42 46.58
N TYR A 394 -31.47 15.89 47.15
CA TYR A 394 -30.54 15.06 47.91
C TYR A 394 -31.08 14.63 49.28
N ASN A 395 -32.12 15.29 49.81
CA ASN A 395 -32.70 14.96 51.11
C ASN A 395 -33.55 13.68 51.08
N LEU A 396 -33.93 13.23 49.89
CA LEU A 396 -34.72 12.02 49.69
C LEU A 396 -33.84 10.76 49.70
N ASN A 397 -34.34 9.67 50.28
CA ASN A 397 -33.71 8.36 50.17
C ASN A 397 -33.94 7.73 48.78
N LEU A 398 -33.24 6.62 48.47
CA LEU A 398 -33.31 6.00 47.14
C LEU A 398 -34.73 5.56 46.74
N LYS A 399 -35.53 5.07 47.69
CA LYS A 399 -36.91 4.63 47.44
C LYS A 399 -37.81 5.82 47.11
N GLU A 400 -37.65 6.93 47.83
CA GLU A 400 -38.36 8.20 47.59
C GLU A 400 -37.96 8.83 46.25
N ARG A 401 -36.66 8.84 45.90
CA ARG A 401 -36.18 9.35 44.61
C ARG A 401 -36.73 8.56 43.43
N ARG A 402 -36.75 7.23 43.54
CA ARG A 402 -37.36 6.35 42.54
C ARG A 402 -38.83 6.71 42.33
N ALA A 403 -39.61 6.82 43.40
CA ALA A 403 -41.03 7.17 43.31
C ALA A 403 -41.27 8.57 42.72
N LYS A 404 -40.50 9.58 43.16
CA LYS A 404 -40.68 10.99 42.75
C LYS A 404 -40.32 11.24 41.28
N TYR A 405 -39.29 10.57 40.77
CA TYR A 405 -38.74 10.86 39.45
C TYR A 405 -39.00 9.78 38.39
N MET A 406 -39.78 8.73 38.71
CA MET A 406 -40.04 7.59 37.82
C MET A 406 -40.61 7.99 36.46
N ASN A 407 -41.46 9.01 36.43
CA ASN A 407 -42.21 9.44 35.24
C ASN A 407 -41.64 10.69 34.55
N LEU A 408 -40.49 11.21 35.03
CA LEU A 408 -39.81 12.33 34.38
C LEU A 408 -38.89 11.82 33.29
N ASP A 409 -38.71 12.59 32.21
CA ASP A 409 -37.85 12.23 31.09
C ASP A 409 -36.36 12.34 31.43
N GLY A 410 -35.99 13.25 32.34
CA GLY A 410 -34.62 13.41 32.84
C GLY A 410 -34.57 13.85 34.31
N ILE A 411 -33.47 13.48 35.00
CA ILE A 411 -33.18 13.90 36.38
C ILE A 411 -31.84 14.61 36.38
N LEU A 412 -31.72 15.73 37.08
CA LEU A 412 -30.52 16.55 37.12
C LEU A 412 -29.97 16.65 38.52
N CYS A 413 -28.67 16.73 38.67
CA CYS A 413 -28.08 17.11 39.95
C CYS A 413 -28.02 18.62 40.10
N GLU A 414 -28.51 19.13 41.22
CA GLU A 414 -28.41 20.55 41.59
C GLU A 414 -26.96 21.04 41.71
N LYS A 415 -26.06 20.21 42.28
CA LYS A 415 -24.66 20.59 42.56
C LYS A 415 -23.77 20.58 41.31
N CYS A 416 -23.78 19.47 40.58
CA CYS A 416 -22.86 19.24 39.45
C CYS A 416 -23.44 19.75 38.13
N ASN A 417 -24.74 20.06 38.09
CA ASN A 417 -25.46 20.23 36.84
C ASN A 417 -25.06 19.12 35.86
N GLN A 418 -25.22 17.85 36.25
CA GLN A 418 -25.08 16.71 35.33
C GLN A 418 -26.38 15.93 35.34
N GLU A 419 -26.68 15.31 34.19
CA GLU A 419 -27.80 14.37 34.10
C GLU A 419 -27.50 13.13 34.94
N ILE A 420 -28.49 12.73 35.71
CA ILE A 420 -28.44 11.55 36.56
C ILE A 420 -29.04 10.40 35.79
N ASN A 421 -28.23 9.37 35.58
CA ASN A 421 -28.72 8.13 35.04
C ASN A 421 -29.79 7.54 36.00
N LYS A 422 -30.99 7.31 35.46
CA LYS A 422 -32.17 6.79 36.17
C LYS A 422 -31.98 5.39 36.74
N HIS A 423 -30.89 4.69 36.47
CA HIS A 423 -30.56 3.45 37.18
C HIS A 423 -30.01 3.72 38.59
N TYR A 424 -29.30 4.83 38.77
CA TYR A 424 -28.55 5.13 39.99
C TYR A 424 -29.31 6.09 40.91
N TYR A 425 -30.06 7.07 40.38
CA TYR A 425 -30.74 8.11 41.20
C TYR A 425 -29.78 8.87 42.16
N TYR A 426 -28.50 8.98 41.80
CA TYR A 426 -27.49 9.84 42.45
C TYR A 426 -26.50 10.40 41.41
N CYS A 427 -25.93 11.61 41.61
CA CYS A 427 -24.89 12.16 40.71
C CYS A 427 -23.59 11.36 40.92
N ALA A 428 -23.28 10.43 40.02
CA ALA A 428 -22.01 9.69 40.02
C ALA A 428 -20.82 10.65 39.99
N TYR A 429 -20.89 11.73 39.19
CA TYR A 429 -19.83 12.73 39.11
C TYR A 429 -19.57 13.46 40.44
N CYS A 430 -20.61 13.81 41.22
CA CYS A 430 -20.43 14.38 42.56
C CYS A 430 -19.81 13.37 43.51
N HIS A 431 -20.29 12.12 43.44
CA HIS A 431 -19.81 11.05 44.31
C HIS A 431 -18.32 10.73 44.06
N ASP A 432 -17.92 10.65 42.80
CA ASP A 432 -16.53 10.38 42.40
C ASP A 432 -15.60 11.55 42.75
N LYS A 433 -16.06 12.79 42.59
CA LYS A 433 -15.30 13.98 42.99
C LYS A 433 -15.13 14.08 44.51
N GLU A 434 -16.15 13.72 45.29
CA GLU A 434 -16.06 13.66 46.76
C GLU A 434 -15.10 12.55 47.21
N THR A 435 -15.10 11.38 46.55
CA THR A 435 -14.17 10.28 46.86
C THR A 435 -12.71 10.57 46.44
N ASP A 436 -12.50 11.31 45.35
CA ASP A 436 -11.17 11.76 44.93
C ASP A 436 -10.56 12.82 45.86
N VAL A 437 -11.38 13.70 46.44
CA VAL A 437 -10.94 14.66 47.48
C VAL A 437 -10.52 13.90 48.75
N ILE A 438 -11.32 12.94 49.21
CA ILE A 438 -11.03 12.13 50.40
C ILE A 438 -9.75 11.29 50.24
N LYS A 439 -9.42 10.85 49.02
CA LYS A 439 -8.16 10.15 48.72
C LYS A 439 -6.93 11.07 48.68
N LYS A 440 -7.11 12.38 48.50
CA LYS A 440 -6.00 13.36 48.50
C LYS A 440 -5.71 13.93 49.89
N GLU A 441 -6.64 13.79 50.82
CA GLU A 441 -6.50 14.21 52.22
C GLU A 441 -6.05 13.09 53.17
N LYS A 442 -5.75 11.89 52.63
CA LYS A 442 -5.04 10.79 53.30
C LYS A 442 -3.69 10.61 52.65
#